data_AF-A0A2S2NE37-F1
#
_entry.id   AF-A0A2S2NE37-F1
#
_cell.length_a   1.000
_cell.length_b   1.000
_cell.length_c   1.000
_cell.angle_alpha   90.00
_cell.angle_beta   90.00
_cell.angle_gamma   90.00
#
_symmetry.space_group_name_H-M   'P 1'
#
loop_
_entity.id
_entity.type
_entity.pdbx_description
1 polymer ?
#
loop_
_entity_poly.entity_id
_entity_poly.type
_entity_poly.pdbx_seq_one_letter_code
_entity_poly.pdbx_strand_id
1 'polypeptide(L)'
;MGRSRSFHESYYYIKETVNQLPTKRLWLSYSPSSDRIYCYSCKLFGFTKAKKSVMANGSNDWTNLNRNIKNHECSTEHLESEISRGLYQKKYRIDLHIMENANRNVAENREVLRVIIEIIIFTARQNIAL
;
A
#
# COMPACT_ATOMS: atom_id res chain seq x y z
N MET A 1 25.53 23.47 26.47
CA MET A 1 24.99 23.26 25.11
C MET A 1 24.90 21.76 24.86
N GLY A 2 23.70 21.17 24.99
CA GLY A 2 23.52 19.73 24.75
C GLY A 2 23.61 19.44 23.26
N ARG A 3 24.29 18.34 22.86
CA ARG A 3 24.30 17.87 21.47
C ARG A 3 22.85 17.68 21.01
N SER A 4 22.42 18.48 20.03
CA SER A 4 21.15 18.24 19.34
C SER A 4 21.31 16.93 18.57
N ARG A 5 20.64 15.87 19.04
CA ARG A 5 20.56 14.61 18.30
C ARG A 5 19.57 14.83 17.16
N SER A 6 19.81 14.22 16.01
CA SER A 6 18.93 14.29 14.85
C SER A 6 18.86 12.93 14.16
N PHE A 7 17.92 12.79 13.22
CA PHE A 7 17.83 11.61 12.39
C PHE A 7 19.06 11.48 11.47
N HIS A 8 19.53 10.25 11.26
CA HIS A 8 20.63 9.92 10.35
C HIS A 8 20.21 8.81 9.38
N GLU A 9 20.66 8.88 8.13
CA GLU A 9 20.26 7.94 7.07
C GLU A 9 20.60 6.47 7.37
N SER A 10 21.60 6.20 8.22
CA SER A 10 21.95 4.84 8.62
C SER A 10 20.79 4.09 9.27
N TYR A 11 19.83 4.79 9.88
CA TYR A 11 18.63 4.16 10.45
C TYR A 11 17.72 3.54 9.40
N TYR A 12 17.83 3.93 8.12
CA TYR A 12 17.16 3.25 7.03
C TYR A 12 17.69 1.85 6.76
N TYR A 13 18.78 1.42 7.39
CA TYR A 13 19.42 0.14 7.09
C TYR A 13 19.53 -0.73 8.33
N ILE A 14 19.24 -2.02 8.18
CA ILE A 14 19.50 -3.04 9.18
C ILE A 14 20.74 -3.84 8.78
N LYS A 15 21.62 -4.12 9.74
CA LYS A 15 22.76 -5.03 9.60
C LYS A 15 22.51 -6.23 10.49
N GLU A 16 22.10 -7.34 9.91
CA GLU A 16 21.80 -8.57 10.67
C GLU A 16 23.09 -9.31 11.07
N THR A 17 24.11 -9.28 10.21
CA THR A 17 25.45 -9.86 10.47
C THR A 17 26.57 -9.02 9.84
N VAL A 18 27.81 -9.20 10.30
CA VAL A 18 28.99 -8.43 9.85
C VAL A 18 29.28 -8.64 8.35
N ASN A 19 28.92 -9.80 7.80
CA ASN A 19 29.28 -10.20 6.44
C ASN A 19 28.12 -10.11 5.43
N GLN A 20 26.98 -9.52 5.81
CA GLN A 20 25.83 -9.34 4.91
C GLN A 20 25.66 -7.88 4.52
N LEU A 21 25.22 -7.67 3.28
CA LEU A 21 24.83 -6.36 2.79
C LEU A 21 23.67 -5.82 3.64
N PRO A 22 23.71 -4.54 4.07
CA PRO A 22 22.62 -3.98 4.85
C PRO A 22 21.31 -3.97 4.07
N THR A 23 20.24 -4.47 4.68
CA THR A 23 18.90 -4.43 4.07
C THR A 23 18.22 -3.11 4.40
N LYS A 24 17.57 -2.50 3.41
CA LYS A 24 16.85 -1.22 3.60
C LYS A 24 15.49 -1.45 4.25
N ARG A 25 15.20 -0.74 5.34
CA ARG A 25 13.87 -0.60 5.94
C ARG A 25 13.00 0.25 5.01
N LEU A 26 12.13 -0.40 4.25
CA LEU A 26 11.23 0.32 3.35
C LEU A 26 10.14 1.07 4.13
N TRP A 27 9.69 0.54 5.26
CA TRP A 27 8.58 1.07 6.06
C TRP A 27 8.88 2.39 6.80
N LEU A 28 10.16 2.73 7.01
CA LEU A 28 10.60 3.87 7.81
C LEU A 28 10.72 5.13 6.93
N SER A 29 10.19 6.26 7.39
CA SER A 29 10.28 7.54 6.68
C SER A 29 10.51 8.69 7.66
N TYR A 30 11.44 9.59 7.35
CA TYR A 30 11.67 10.83 8.12
C TYR A 30 11.04 12.04 7.43
N SER A 31 10.41 12.90 8.21
CA SER A 31 9.85 14.18 7.77
C SER A 31 10.67 15.34 8.36
N PRO A 32 11.44 16.07 7.53
CA PRO A 32 12.20 17.22 8.00
C PRO A 32 11.33 18.35 8.55
N SER A 33 10.12 18.54 8.01
CA SER A 33 9.22 19.63 8.42
C SER A 33 8.62 19.43 9.81
N SER A 34 8.43 18.18 10.24
CA SER A 34 7.91 17.84 11.57
C SER A 34 8.98 17.29 12.51
N ASP A 35 10.23 17.21 12.05
CA ASP A 35 11.36 16.55 12.71
C ASP A 35 10.98 15.21 13.36
N ARG A 36 10.34 14.33 12.60
CA ARG A 36 9.81 13.05 13.11
C ARG A 36 9.99 11.92 12.12
N ILE A 37 10.22 10.72 12.65
CA ILE A 37 10.15 9.47 11.89
C ILE A 37 8.75 8.84 11.98
N TYR A 38 8.35 8.19 10.90
CA TYR A 38 7.07 7.53 10.76
C TYR A 38 7.26 6.12 10.22
N CYS A 39 6.37 5.22 10.65
CA CYS A 39 6.14 3.96 9.96
C CYS A 39 4.97 4.17 8.99
N TYR A 40 5.25 4.24 7.69
CA TYR A 40 4.20 4.46 6.70
C TYR A 40 3.25 3.26 6.64
N SER A 41 3.76 2.05 6.83
CA SER A 41 2.99 0.83 6.76
C SER A 41 1.91 0.81 7.83
N CYS A 42 2.27 1.09 9.08
CA CYS A 42 1.31 1.20 10.18
C CYS A 42 0.34 2.37 10.00
N LYS A 43 0.82 3.49 9.45
CA LYS A 43 -0.03 4.67 9.22
C LYS A 43 -1.12 4.43 8.18
N LEU A 44 -0.76 3.81 7.06
CA LEU A 44 -1.66 3.64 5.91
C LEU A 44 -2.41 2.31 5.93
N PHE A 45 -1.71 1.21 6.23
CA PHE A 45 -2.21 -0.16 6.11
C PHE A 45 -2.48 -0.84 7.46
N GLY A 46 -2.14 -0.17 8.56
CA GLY A 46 -2.38 -0.71 9.89
C GLY A 46 -3.84 -0.69 10.32
N PHE A 47 -4.22 -1.64 11.17
CA PHE A 47 -5.49 -1.62 11.88
C PHE A 47 -5.52 -0.53 12.97
N THR A 48 -6.62 -0.42 13.70
CA THR A 48 -6.86 0.64 14.71
C THR A 48 -5.72 0.75 15.73
N LYS A 49 -5.17 -0.37 16.21
CA LYS A 49 -4.04 -0.39 17.16
C LYS A 49 -2.74 0.11 16.53
N ALA A 50 -2.41 -0.36 15.33
CA ALA A 50 -1.22 0.05 14.58
C ALA A 50 -1.23 1.57 14.27
N LYS A 51 -2.39 2.10 13.85
CA LYS A 51 -2.58 3.54 13.56
C LYS A 51 -2.45 4.44 14.79
N LYS A 52 -2.74 3.90 15.98
CA LYS A 52 -2.55 4.60 17.26
C LYS A 52 -1.10 4.55 17.76
N SER A 53 -0.23 3.75 17.14
CA SER A 53 1.17 3.63 17.57
C SER A 53 1.93 4.95 17.42
N VAL A 54 2.94 5.15 18.27
CA VAL A 54 3.83 6.32 18.21
C VAL A 54 4.52 6.40 16.85
N MET A 55 4.91 5.26 16.26
CA MET A 55 5.53 5.25 14.94
C MET A 55 4.57 5.62 13.81
N ALA A 56 3.27 5.31 13.91
CA ALA A 56 2.29 5.80 12.92
C ALA A 56 2.04 7.31 13.04
N ASN A 57 2.07 7.85 14.26
CA ASN A 57 1.80 9.27 14.55
C ASN A 57 3.04 10.17 14.54
N GLY A 58 4.24 9.58 14.52
CA GLY A 58 5.51 10.28 14.40
C GLY A 58 6.29 10.35 15.71
N SER A 59 7.54 9.88 15.70
CA SER A 59 8.46 9.91 16.84
C SER A 59 9.68 10.78 16.55
N ASN A 60 10.11 11.55 17.55
CA ASN A 60 11.36 12.31 17.56
C ASN A 60 12.25 11.95 18.77
N ASP A 61 12.03 10.77 19.35
CA ASP A 61 12.87 10.26 20.43
C ASP A 61 14.21 9.74 19.89
N TRP A 62 15.09 10.68 19.55
CA TRP A 62 16.42 10.43 19.00
C TRP A 62 17.34 9.67 19.96
N THR A 63 17.10 9.78 21.27
CA THR A 63 17.88 9.08 22.29
C THR A 63 17.63 7.59 22.25
N ASN A 64 16.36 7.18 22.12
CA ASN A 64 16.00 5.75 22.09
C ASN A 64 15.68 5.24 20.68
N LEU A 65 16.00 6.00 19.64
CA LEU A 65 15.61 5.72 18.25
C LEU A 65 15.94 4.29 17.81
N ASN A 66 17.17 3.82 18.06
CA ASN A 66 17.60 2.48 17.66
C ASN A 66 16.75 1.38 18.35
N ARG A 67 16.56 1.50 19.67
CA ARG A 67 15.73 0.57 20.45
C ARG A 67 14.29 0.60 19.98
N ASN A 68 13.75 1.80 19.76
CA ASN A 68 12.36 1.98 19.35
C ASN A 68 12.10 1.40 17.95
N ILE A 69 13.04 1.56 17.01
CA ILE A 69 12.98 0.94 15.67
C ILE A 69 12.99 -0.58 15.80
N LYS A 70 13.94 -1.15 16.55
CA LYS A 70 14.07 -2.61 16.74
C LYS A 70 12.83 -3.23 17.39
N ASN A 71 12.29 -2.58 18.42
CA ASN A 71 11.09 -3.06 19.09
C ASN A 71 9.86 -2.95 18.17
N HIS A 72 9.79 -1.90 17.35
CA HIS A 72 8.68 -1.69 16.43
C HIS A 72 8.68 -2.71 15.29
N GLU A 73 9.84 -2.98 14.67
CA GLU A 73 9.94 -3.92 13.55
C GLU A 73 9.57 -5.36 13.95
N CYS A 74 9.69 -5.70 15.24
CA CYS A 74 9.26 -7.00 15.79
C CYS A 74 7.81 -7.02 16.31
N SER A 75 7.08 -5.89 16.32
CA SER A 75 5.72 -5.83 16.85
C SER A 75 4.71 -6.48 15.91
N THR A 76 3.71 -7.18 16.48
CA THR A 76 2.68 -7.87 15.69
C THR A 76 1.89 -6.88 14.83
N GLU A 77 1.59 -5.69 15.35
CA GLU A 77 0.87 -4.64 14.62
C GLU A 77 1.65 -4.16 13.39
N HIS A 78 2.97 -4.07 13.51
CA HIS A 78 3.84 -3.72 12.39
C HIS A 78 3.85 -4.82 11.33
N LEU A 79 4.03 -6.07 11.74
CA LEU A 79 4.07 -7.22 10.83
C LEU A 79 2.75 -7.36 10.06
N GLU A 80 1.60 -7.23 10.73
CA GLU A 80 0.28 -7.24 10.07
C GLU A 80 0.12 -6.08 9.07
N SER A 81 0.64 -4.90 9.41
CA SER A 81 0.63 -3.74 8.52
C SER A 81 1.50 -3.95 7.28
N GLU A 82 2.69 -4.55 7.45
CA GLU A 82 3.59 -4.90 6.34
C GLU A 82 3.00 -6.00 5.45
N ILE A 83 2.34 -7.02 6.03
CA ILE A 83 1.62 -8.05 5.27
C ILE A 83 0.50 -7.40 4.44
N SER A 84 -0.33 -6.56 5.07
CA SER A 84 -1.42 -5.85 4.40
C SER A 84 -0.94 -4.97 3.26
N ARG A 85 0.17 -4.25 3.49
CA ARG A 85 0.86 -3.47 2.47
C ARG A 85 1.40 -4.35 1.33
N GLY A 86 2.01 -5.49 1.64
CA GLY A 86 2.51 -6.44 0.64
C GLY A 86 1.40 -7.01 -0.25
N LEU A 87 0.26 -7.38 0.36
CA LEU A 87 -0.94 -7.81 -0.37
C LEU A 87 -1.47 -6.70 -1.28
N TYR A 88 -1.47 -5.46 -0.80
CA TYR A 88 -1.83 -4.31 -1.62
C TYR A 88 -0.91 -4.14 -2.84
N GLN A 89 0.41 -4.15 -2.62
CA GLN A 89 1.40 -3.98 -3.69
C GLN A 89 1.32 -5.08 -4.75
N LYS A 90 1.05 -6.32 -4.33
CA LYS A 90 0.90 -7.47 -5.22
C LYS A 90 -0.45 -7.52 -5.96
N LYS A 91 -1.31 -6.51 -5.81
CA LYS A 91 -2.66 -6.46 -6.41
C LYS A 91 -3.52 -7.68 -6.07
N TYR A 92 -3.30 -8.33 -4.92
CA TYR A 92 -4.15 -9.41 -4.42
C TYR A 92 -5.41 -8.85 -3.75
N ARG A 93 -6.04 -7.86 -4.40
CA ARG A 93 -7.25 -7.27 -3.86
C ARG A 93 -8.46 -7.99 -4.43
N ILE A 94 -9.37 -8.37 -3.54
CA ILE A 94 -10.69 -8.91 -3.92
C ILE A 94 -11.47 -7.89 -4.76
N ASP A 95 -11.26 -6.58 -4.54
CA ASP A 95 -11.92 -5.51 -5.29
C ASP A 95 -11.61 -5.56 -6.80
N LEU A 96 -10.40 -5.97 -7.20
CA LEU A 96 -10.01 -6.09 -8.60
C LEU A 96 -10.82 -7.16 -9.32
N HIS A 97 -11.08 -8.29 -8.68
CA HIS A 97 -11.89 -9.34 -9.28
C HIS A 97 -13.35 -8.90 -9.47
N ILE A 98 -13.90 -8.16 -8.50
CA ILE A 98 -15.25 -7.58 -8.59
C ILE A 98 -15.31 -6.53 -9.71
N MET A 99 -14.32 -5.65 -9.80
CA MET A 99 -14.21 -4.65 -10.87
C MET A 99 -14.04 -5.28 -12.25
N GLU A 100 -13.24 -6.34 -12.35
CA GLU A 100 -13.05 -7.09 -13.59
C GLU A 100 -14.36 -7.73 -14.05
N ASN A 101 -15.12 -8.33 -13.14
CA ASN A 101 -16.41 -8.92 -13.45
C ASN A 101 -17.43 -7.86 -13.90
N ALA A 102 -17.47 -6.70 -13.23
CA ALA A 102 -18.32 -5.59 -13.64
C ALA A 102 -17.96 -5.07 -15.05
N ASN A 103 -16.67 -4.93 -15.35
CA ASN A 103 -16.21 -4.51 -16.67
C ASN A 103 -16.51 -5.56 -17.75
N ARG A 104 -16.41 -6.85 -17.42
CA ARG A 104 -16.76 -7.95 -18.31
C ARG A 104 -18.23 -7.91 -18.69
N ASN A 105 -19.13 -7.74 -17.72
CA ASN A 105 -20.56 -7.58 -17.97
C ASN A 105 -20.86 -6.37 -18.87
N VAL A 106 -20.16 -5.24 -18.66
CA VAL A 106 -20.31 -4.06 -19.53
C VAL A 106 -19.84 -4.36 -20.96
N ALA A 107 -18.74 -5.11 -21.13
CA ALA A 107 -18.25 -5.49 -22.45
C ALA A 107 -19.21 -6.45 -23.17
N GLU A 108 -19.70 -7.48 -22.47
CA GLU A 108 -20.68 -8.43 -23.01
C GLU A 108 -21.98 -7.73 -23.42
N ASN A 109 -22.51 -6.84 -22.57
CA ASN A 109 -23.71 -6.07 -22.90
C ASN A 109 -23.53 -5.18 -24.13
N ARG A 110 -22.33 -4.59 -24.31
CA ARG A 110 -22.02 -3.78 -25.51
C ARG A 110 -22.01 -4.63 -26.77
N GLU A 111 -21.50 -5.85 -26.70
CA GLU A 111 -21.47 -6.75 -27.85
C GLU A 111 -22.87 -7.24 -28.22
N VAL A 112 -23.70 -7.60 -27.24
CA VAL A 112 -25.11 -7.95 -27.48
C VAL A 112 -25.85 -6.79 -28.16
N LEU A 113 -25.69 -5.56 -27.64
CA LEU A 113 -26.30 -4.37 -28.25
C LEU A 113 -25.80 -4.13 -29.67
N ARG A 114 -24.50 -4.34 -29.92
CA ARG A 114 -23.91 -4.21 -31.26
C ARG A 114 -24.61 -5.16 -32.25
N VAL A 115 -24.73 -6.44 -31.90
CA VAL A 115 -25.37 -7.45 -32.76
C VAL A 115 -26.84 -7.11 -33.03
N ILE A 116 -27.58 -6.68 -32.00
CA ILE A 116 -28.98 -6.28 -32.17
C ILE A 116 -29.10 -5.11 -33.14
N ILE A 117 -28.24 -4.08 -33.00
CA ILE A 117 -28.22 -2.93 -33.91
C ILE A 117 -27.90 -3.37 -35.34
N GLU A 118 -26.94 -4.26 -35.53
CA GLU A 118 -26.58 -4.79 -36.87
C GLU A 118 -27.75 -5.55 -37.51
N ILE A 119 -28.48 -6.37 -36.75
CA ILE A 119 -29.67 -7.08 -37.23
C ILE A 119 -30.76 -6.09 -37.65
N ILE A 120 -31.06 -5.09 -36.82
CA ILE A 120 -32.08 -4.06 -37.13
C ILE A 120 -31.71 -3.30 -38.40
N ILE A 121 -30.44 -2.92 -38.57
CA ILE A 121 -29.96 -2.24 -39.78
C ILE A 121 -30.10 -3.17 -40.99
N PHE A 122 -29.77 -4.44 -40.84
CA PHE A 122 -29.88 -5.42 -41.92
C PHE A 122 -31.33 -5.63 -42.37
N THR A 123 -32.25 -5.89 -41.44
CA THR A 123 -33.67 -6.11 -41.75
C THR A 123 -34.31 -4.86 -42.35
N ALA A 124 -34.03 -3.68 -41.81
CA ALA A 124 -34.52 -2.41 -42.34
C ALA A 124 -34.05 -2.17 -43.79
N ARG A 125 -32.79 -2.49 -44.11
CA ARG A 125 -32.26 -2.37 -45.49
C ARG A 125 -32.89 -3.36 -46.46
N GLN A 126 -33.20 -4.56 -45.99
CA GLN A 126 -33.81 -5.61 -46.83
C GLN A 126 -35.34 -5.50 -46.91
N ASN A 127 -35.95 -4.51 -46.23
CA ASN A 127 -37.41 -4.35 -46.10
C ASN A 127 -38.09 -5.62 -45.56
N ILE A 128 -37.38 -6.36 -44.70
CA ILE A 128 -37.87 -7.56 -44.02
C ILE A 128 -38.52 -7.11 -42.71
N ALA A 129 -39.77 -7.49 -42.49
CA ALA A 129 -40.45 -7.24 -41.22
C ALA A 129 -39.75 -7.99 -40.08
N LEU A 130 -39.57 -7.32 -38.93
CA LEU A 130 -38.95 -7.89 -37.72
C LEU A 130 -39.89 -8.89 -37.03
#